data_AF-A0A3R6N7P1-F1
#
_entry.id   AF-A0A3R6N7P1-F1
#
_cell.length_a   1.000
_cell.length_b   1.000
_cell.length_c   1.000
_cell.angle_alpha   90.00
_cell.angle_beta   90.00
_cell.angle_gamma   90.00
#
_symmetry.space_group_name_H-M   'P 1'
#
loop_
_entity.id
_entity.type
_entity.pdbx_description
1 polymer ?
#
loop_
_entity_poly.entity_id
_entity_poly.type
_entity_poly.pdbx_seq_one_letter_code
_entity_poly.pdbx_strand_id
1 'polypeptide(L)'
;MTRAERRRAERENNAAQTRYEYTNEQIEQIKNQAVAEAAERIKAKTRAEIDKHIDEEWRKREEFFSGTDETERMQKALCLLMSVPVKVLCEDFGWKSPRWENDMHNKLWRFVDAVIKEVNRVSDDQAIDIRRYGEEVTQKFGIEFVMQDLK
;
A
#
# COMPACT_ATOMS: atom_id res chain seq x y z
N MET A 1 1.61 -58.52 44.26
CA MET A 1 2.29 -59.01 43.05
C MET A 1 3.57 -59.73 43.41
N THR A 2 3.71 -60.97 42.97
CA THR A 2 4.93 -61.77 43.13
C THR A 2 5.99 -61.35 42.10
N ARG A 3 7.28 -61.62 42.39
CA ARG A 3 8.41 -61.31 41.48
C ARG A 3 8.26 -61.95 40.10
N ALA A 4 7.56 -63.08 40.03
CA ALA A 4 7.24 -63.77 38.79
C ALA A 4 6.20 -63.01 37.94
N GLU A 5 5.21 -62.38 38.58
CA GLU A 5 4.19 -61.57 37.89
C GLU A 5 4.79 -60.28 37.30
N ARG A 6 5.69 -59.60 38.02
CA ARG A 6 6.39 -58.42 37.48
C ARG A 6 7.21 -58.73 36.22
N ARG A 7 7.89 -59.88 36.19
CA ARG A 7 8.67 -60.32 35.02
C ARG A 7 7.80 -60.74 33.83
N ARG A 8 6.58 -61.22 34.06
CA ARG A 8 5.61 -61.49 32.98
C ARG A 8 5.09 -60.18 32.40
N ALA A 9 4.71 -59.23 33.26
CA ALA A 9 4.28 -57.90 32.84
C ALA A 9 5.37 -57.16 32.06
N GLU A 10 6.65 -57.19 32.50
CA GLU A 10 7.76 -56.60 31.73
C GLU A 10 7.99 -57.25 30.37
N ARG A 11 7.75 -58.57 30.24
CA ARG A 11 7.87 -59.28 28.96
C ARG A 11 6.71 -59.00 28.04
N GLU A 12 5.49 -58.92 28.56
CA GLU A 12 4.30 -58.53 27.79
C GLU A 12 4.40 -57.08 27.33
N ASN A 13 4.90 -56.18 28.18
CA ASN A 13 5.08 -54.77 27.85
C ASN A 13 6.20 -54.57 26.81
N ASN A 14 7.30 -55.33 26.91
CA ASN A 14 8.36 -55.33 25.87
C ASN A 14 7.92 -56.02 24.58
N ALA A 15 7.16 -57.11 24.64
CA ALA A 15 6.66 -57.80 23.45
C ALA A 15 5.58 -56.98 22.72
N ALA A 16 4.83 -56.15 23.43
CA ALA A 16 3.87 -55.22 22.85
C ALA A 16 4.54 -54.03 22.15
N GLN A 17 5.80 -53.72 22.47
CA GLN A 17 6.51 -52.56 21.94
C GLN A 17 7.17 -52.90 20.58
N THR A 18 6.33 -53.04 19.55
CA THR A 18 6.78 -53.25 18.17
C THR A 18 7.45 -51.97 17.66
N ARG A 19 8.77 -52.00 17.42
CA ARG A 19 9.53 -50.84 16.94
C ARG A 19 9.70 -50.91 15.43
N TYR A 20 9.07 -49.98 14.72
CA TYR A 20 9.22 -49.82 13.27
C TYR A 20 10.38 -48.86 12.96
N GLU A 21 11.23 -49.22 11.99
CA GLU A 21 12.31 -48.38 11.49
C GLU A 21 11.98 -47.95 10.06
N TYR A 22 12.06 -46.64 9.79
CA TYR A 22 11.83 -46.11 8.45
C TYR A 22 13.06 -46.31 7.57
N THR A 23 12.83 -46.55 6.28
CA THR A 23 13.89 -46.54 5.26
C THR A 23 14.36 -45.12 4.97
N ASN A 24 15.58 -44.98 4.44
CA ASN A 24 16.12 -43.66 4.07
C ASN A 24 15.24 -42.92 3.05
N GLU A 25 14.63 -43.63 2.10
CA GLU A 25 13.71 -43.05 1.12
C GLU A 25 12.44 -42.50 1.78
N GLN A 26 11.86 -43.24 2.74
CA GLN A 26 10.71 -42.77 3.52
C GLN A 26 11.06 -41.53 4.36
N ILE A 27 12.26 -41.49 4.95
CA ILE A 27 12.74 -40.34 5.70
C ILE A 27 12.86 -39.10 4.79
N GLU A 28 13.40 -39.25 3.58
CA GLU A 28 13.52 -38.14 2.62
C GLU A 28 12.15 -37.66 2.09
N GLN A 29 11.21 -38.57 1.84
CA GLN A 29 9.84 -38.19 1.48
C GLN A 29 9.15 -37.37 2.58
N ILE A 30 9.27 -37.82 3.84
CA ILE A 30 8.73 -37.09 5.00
C ILE A 30 9.37 -35.70 5.12
N LYS A 31 10.68 -35.58 4.92
CA LYS A 31 11.37 -34.28 4.94
C LYS A 31 10.88 -33.36 3.84
N ASN A 32 10.81 -33.85 2.60
CA ASN A 32 10.37 -33.05 1.46
C ASN A 32 8.92 -32.58 1.63
N GLN A 33 8.06 -33.44 2.15
CA GLN A 33 6.69 -33.08 2.47
C GLN A 33 6.63 -32.02 3.58
N ALA A 34 7.40 -32.20 4.66
CA ALA A 34 7.47 -31.21 5.74
C ALA A 34 7.99 -29.85 5.27
N VAL A 35 8.97 -29.83 4.35
CA VAL A 35 9.49 -28.60 3.74
C VAL A 35 8.43 -27.94 2.84
N ALA A 36 7.71 -28.72 2.03
CA ALA A 36 6.64 -28.20 1.18
C ALA A 36 5.49 -27.61 2.02
N GLU A 37 5.07 -28.31 3.08
CA GLU A 37 4.04 -27.83 4.02
C GLU A 37 4.49 -26.55 4.76
N ALA A 38 5.76 -26.50 5.20
CA ALA A 38 6.32 -25.29 5.80
C ALA A 38 6.39 -24.12 4.81
N ALA A 39 6.79 -24.38 3.56
CA ALA A 39 6.85 -23.37 2.51
C ALA A 39 5.47 -22.79 2.20
N GLU A 40 4.44 -23.63 2.06
CA GLU A 40 3.06 -23.17 1.85
C GLU A 40 2.52 -22.39 3.06
N ARG A 41 2.84 -22.84 4.28
CA ARG A 41 2.47 -22.10 5.50
C ARG A 41 3.11 -20.72 5.55
N ILE A 42 4.39 -20.60 5.16
CA ILE A 42 5.09 -19.32 5.10
C ILE A 42 4.45 -18.42 4.03
N LYS A 43 4.23 -18.93 2.81
CA LYS A 43 3.58 -18.17 1.74
C LYS A 43 2.20 -17.66 2.16
N ALA A 44 1.37 -18.51 2.77
CA ALA A 44 0.05 -18.13 3.26
C ALA A 44 0.13 -17.02 4.33
N LYS A 45 1.08 -17.12 5.26
CA LYS A 45 1.31 -16.09 6.28
C LYS A 45 1.79 -14.77 5.66
N THR A 46 2.75 -14.82 4.75
CA THR A 46 3.26 -13.64 4.04
C THR A 46 2.16 -12.97 3.23
N ARG A 47 1.31 -13.75 2.54
CA ARG A 47 0.16 -13.20 1.81
C ARG A 47 -0.81 -12.49 2.75
N ALA A 48 -1.18 -13.12 3.86
CA ALA A 48 -2.05 -12.50 4.86
C ALA A 48 -1.43 -11.24 5.50
N GLU A 49 -0.12 -11.21 5.70
CA GLU A 49 0.60 -10.03 6.19
C GLU A 49 0.60 -8.89 5.16
N ILE A 50 0.78 -9.21 3.88
CA ILE A 50 0.70 -8.24 2.78
C ILE A 50 -0.73 -7.69 2.67
N ASP A 51 -1.74 -8.55 2.65
CA ASP A 51 -3.15 -8.13 2.54
C ASP A 51 -3.51 -7.22 3.73
N LYS A 52 -3.12 -7.60 4.95
CA LYS A 52 -3.33 -6.77 6.15
C LYS A 52 -2.60 -5.42 6.05
N HIS A 53 -1.39 -5.39 5.50
CA HIS A 53 -0.65 -4.15 5.31
C HIS A 53 -1.32 -3.25 4.27
N ILE A 54 -1.81 -3.82 3.17
CA ILE A 54 -2.55 -3.12 2.12
C ILE A 54 -3.83 -2.52 2.72
N ASP A 55 -4.61 -3.30 3.46
CA ASP A 55 -5.85 -2.84 4.11
C ASP A 55 -5.57 -1.69 5.09
N GLU A 56 -4.50 -1.79 5.85
CA GLU A 56 -4.09 -0.74 6.79
C GLU A 56 -3.66 0.56 6.09
N GLU A 57 -2.94 0.44 4.98
CA GLU A 57 -2.56 1.61 4.17
C GLU A 57 -3.77 2.24 3.47
N TRP A 58 -4.72 1.44 2.99
CA TRP A 58 -5.99 1.95 2.47
C TRP A 58 -6.78 2.68 3.56
N ARG A 59 -6.89 2.09 4.75
CA ARG A 59 -7.56 2.70 5.89
C ARG A 59 -6.95 4.05 6.26
N LYS A 60 -5.62 4.15 6.29
CA LYS A 60 -4.92 5.43 6.55
C LYS A 60 -5.16 6.47 5.45
N ARG A 61 -5.20 6.05 4.18
CA ARG A 61 -5.49 6.96 3.06
C ARG A 61 -6.93 7.45 3.10
N GLU A 62 -7.88 6.56 3.36
CA GLU A 62 -9.29 6.92 3.56
C GLU A 62 -9.44 7.86 4.74
N GLU A 63 -8.80 7.57 5.88
CA GLU A 63 -8.81 8.45 7.05
C GLU A 63 -8.19 9.81 6.73
N PHE A 64 -7.10 9.86 5.97
CA PHE A 64 -6.51 11.11 5.52
C PHE A 64 -7.49 11.92 4.68
N PHE A 65 -8.14 11.32 3.68
CA PHE A 65 -9.15 12.01 2.85
C PHE A 65 -10.52 12.18 3.53
N SER A 66 -10.73 11.55 4.69
CA SER A 66 -11.88 11.79 5.54
C SER A 66 -11.75 13.15 6.25
N GLY A 67 -12.88 13.76 6.59
CA GLY A 67 -12.94 15.08 7.19
C GLY A 67 -14.33 15.34 7.74
N THR A 68 -14.41 16.17 8.79
CA THR A 68 -15.66 16.41 9.52
C THR A 68 -16.64 17.22 8.67
N ASP A 69 -16.11 18.12 7.84
CA ASP A 69 -16.86 18.91 6.87
C ASP A 69 -16.37 18.66 5.43
N GLU A 70 -17.16 19.14 4.47
CA GLU A 70 -16.86 18.99 3.04
C GLU A 70 -15.65 19.84 2.61
N THR A 71 -15.49 21.01 3.23
CA THR A 71 -14.39 21.95 2.97
C THR A 71 -13.03 21.33 3.26
N GLU A 72 -12.88 20.65 4.40
CA GLU A 72 -11.68 19.96 4.84
C GLU A 72 -11.31 18.84 3.85
N ARG A 73 -12.30 18.05 3.42
CA ARG A 73 -12.08 16.99 2.43
C ARG A 73 -11.62 17.56 1.09
N MET A 74 -12.24 18.65 0.63
CA MET A 74 -11.84 19.36 -0.58
C MET A 74 -10.42 19.92 -0.47
N GLN A 75 -10.06 20.55 0.65
CA GLN A 75 -8.71 21.08 0.87
C GLN A 75 -7.64 19.99 0.82
N LYS A 76 -7.90 18.81 1.41
CA LYS A 76 -6.97 17.67 1.36
C LYS A 76 -6.82 17.12 -0.06
N ALA A 77 -7.92 17.03 -0.81
CA ALA A 77 -7.89 16.64 -2.23
C ALA A 77 -7.10 17.64 -3.09
N LEU A 78 -7.32 18.95 -2.89
CA LEU A 78 -6.58 20.01 -3.57
C LEU A 78 -5.09 19.98 -3.25
N CYS A 79 -4.73 19.74 -1.99
CA CYS A 79 -3.33 19.60 -1.57
C CYS A 79 -2.62 18.46 -2.32
N LEU A 80 -3.27 17.30 -2.45
CA LEU A 80 -2.75 16.18 -3.25
C LEU A 80 -2.58 16.61 -4.72
N LEU A 81 -3.63 17.19 -5.32
CA LEU A 81 -3.63 17.61 -6.73
C LEU A 81 -2.49 18.60 -7.02
N MET A 82 -2.22 19.51 -6.07
CA MET A 82 -1.13 20.50 -6.16
C MET A 82 0.27 19.91 -5.91
N SER A 83 0.36 18.85 -5.12
CA SER A 83 1.63 18.19 -4.80
C SER A 83 2.21 17.43 -6.01
N VAL A 84 1.34 16.85 -6.85
CA VAL A 84 1.74 16.11 -8.06
C VAL A 84 2.59 16.95 -9.02
N PRO A 85 2.14 18.13 -9.51
CA PRO A 85 2.94 18.93 -10.42
C PRO A 85 4.23 19.45 -9.77
N VAL A 86 4.24 19.75 -8.47
CA VAL A 86 5.47 20.15 -7.77
C VAL A 86 6.52 19.03 -7.83
N LYS A 87 6.11 17.79 -7.54
CA LYS A 87 6.98 16.61 -7.62
C LYS A 87 7.53 16.43 -9.04
N VAL A 88 6.65 16.40 -10.04
CA VAL A 88 7.02 16.26 -11.46
C VAL A 88 7.98 17.35 -11.91
N LEU A 89 7.71 18.62 -11.54
CA LEU A 89 8.59 19.74 -11.90
C LEU A 89 10.00 19.59 -11.29
N CYS A 90 10.11 19.06 -10.08
CA CYS A 90 11.40 18.86 -9.41
C CYS A 90 12.15 17.64 -9.95
N GLU A 91 11.48 16.49 -10.04
CA GLU A 91 12.10 15.20 -10.38
C GLU A 91 12.35 15.07 -11.88
N ASP A 92 11.39 15.46 -12.73
CA ASP A 92 11.46 15.23 -14.17
C ASP A 92 11.95 16.48 -14.95
N PHE A 93 11.59 17.68 -14.48
CA PHE A 93 11.94 18.94 -15.16
C PHE A 93 13.14 19.67 -14.50
N GLY A 94 13.70 19.12 -13.42
CA GLY A 94 14.91 19.63 -12.77
C GLY A 94 14.75 20.99 -12.10
N TRP A 95 13.53 21.38 -11.73
CA TRP A 95 13.29 22.62 -10.98
C TRP A 95 13.84 22.48 -9.55
N LYS A 96 14.33 23.59 -9.01
CA LYS A 96 14.93 23.61 -7.66
C LYS A 96 13.89 24.01 -6.61
N SER A 97 13.92 23.30 -5.49
CA SER A 97 13.18 23.68 -4.29
C SER A 97 13.52 25.12 -3.84
N PRO A 98 12.57 25.89 -3.30
CA PRO A 98 12.83 27.19 -2.69
C PRO A 98 13.87 27.07 -1.58
N ARG A 99 14.74 28.08 -1.45
CA ARG A 99 15.76 28.11 -0.39
C ARG A 99 15.21 28.56 0.96
N TRP A 100 14.13 29.33 0.95
CA TRP A 100 13.39 29.80 2.12
C TRP A 100 11.93 30.05 1.73
N GLU A 101 11.10 30.27 2.72
CA GLU A 101 9.68 30.57 2.56
C GLU A 101 9.48 31.91 1.83
N ASN A 102 8.60 31.95 0.83
CA ASN A 102 8.33 33.15 0.01
C ASN A 102 9.51 33.62 -0.88
N ASP A 103 10.35 32.71 -1.36
CA ASP A 103 11.35 33.02 -2.39
C ASP A 103 10.69 33.32 -3.75
N MET A 104 10.27 34.57 -3.95
CA MET A 104 9.63 35.03 -5.20
C MET A 104 10.55 34.97 -6.42
N HIS A 105 11.86 34.76 -6.26
CA HIS A 105 12.79 34.59 -7.37
C HIS A 105 12.85 33.12 -7.83
N ASN A 106 12.35 32.20 -7.01
CA ASN A 106 12.28 30.79 -7.36
C ASN A 106 11.11 30.51 -8.32
N LYS A 107 11.40 29.79 -9.41
CA LYS A 107 10.39 29.43 -10.44
C LYS A 107 9.28 28.54 -9.89
N LEU A 108 9.62 27.58 -9.02
CA LEU A 108 8.67 26.67 -8.40
C LEU A 108 7.72 27.43 -7.48
N TRP A 109 8.24 28.32 -6.65
CA TRP A 109 7.40 29.14 -5.77
C TRP A 109 6.44 30.01 -6.59
N ARG A 110 6.93 30.68 -7.63
CA ARG A 110 6.09 31.50 -8.52
C ARG A 110 5.02 30.69 -9.24
N PHE A 111 5.34 29.46 -9.64
CA PHE A 111 4.37 28.56 -10.24
C PHE A 111 3.28 28.19 -9.24
N VAL A 112 3.65 27.75 -8.04
CA VAL A 112 2.68 27.39 -6.98
C VAL A 112 1.79 28.59 -6.62
N ASP A 113 2.36 29.77 -6.41
CA ASP A 113 1.62 31.01 -6.14
C ASP A 113 0.66 31.38 -7.28
N ALA A 114 1.09 31.24 -8.54
CA ALA A 114 0.25 31.50 -9.70
C ALA A 114 -0.93 30.51 -9.79
N VAL A 115 -0.70 29.22 -9.52
CA VAL A 115 -1.78 28.23 -9.53
C VAL A 115 -2.76 28.48 -8.39
N ILE A 116 -2.28 28.80 -7.18
CA ILE A 116 -3.16 29.14 -6.05
C ILE A 116 -4.05 30.34 -6.39
N LYS A 117 -3.47 31.39 -6.97
CA LYS A 117 -4.24 32.57 -7.41
C LYS A 117 -5.28 32.23 -8.46
N GLU A 118 -4.96 31.37 -9.42
CA GLU A 118 -5.90 30.94 -10.45
C GLU A 118 -7.04 30.10 -9.86
N VAL A 119 -6.73 29.15 -8.98
CA VAL A 119 -7.73 28.33 -8.28
C VAL A 119 -8.68 29.19 -7.46
N ASN A 120 -8.15 30.16 -6.70
CA ASN A 120 -8.98 31.09 -5.94
C ASN A 120 -9.85 31.94 -6.87
N ARG A 121 -9.29 32.46 -7.98
CA ARG A 121 -10.07 33.22 -8.96
C ARG A 121 -11.23 32.42 -9.53
N VAL A 122 -10.99 31.16 -9.92
CA VAL A 122 -12.02 30.26 -10.47
C VAL A 122 -13.06 29.90 -9.41
N SER A 123 -12.66 29.82 -8.14
CA SER A 123 -13.56 29.47 -7.03
C SER A 123 -14.43 30.65 -6.57
N ASP A 124 -13.87 31.86 -6.57
CA ASP A 124 -14.54 33.07 -6.06
C ASP A 124 -15.41 33.78 -7.12
N ASP A 125 -15.07 33.65 -8.41
CA ASP A 125 -15.80 34.30 -9.49
C ASP A 125 -17.03 33.48 -9.92
N GLN A 126 -18.21 33.93 -9.49
CA GLN A 126 -19.49 33.30 -9.81
C GLN A 126 -19.83 33.30 -11.31
N ALA A 127 -19.13 34.09 -12.14
CA ALA A 127 -19.33 34.10 -13.58
C ALA A 127 -18.58 32.97 -14.30
N ILE A 128 -17.59 32.33 -13.65
CA ILE A 128 -16.80 31.24 -14.24
C ILE A 128 -17.54 29.91 -14.06
N ASP A 129 -17.96 29.29 -15.17
CA ASP A 129 -18.49 27.92 -15.13
C ASP A 129 -17.31 26.93 -15.04
N ILE A 130 -17.08 26.41 -13.83
CA ILE A 130 -16.02 25.44 -13.53
C ILE A 130 -16.08 24.21 -14.45
N ARG A 131 -17.28 23.80 -14.89
CA ARG A 131 -17.45 22.64 -15.78
C ARG A 131 -16.89 22.90 -17.18
N ARG A 132 -16.91 24.16 -17.61
CA ARG A 132 -16.39 24.59 -18.93
C ARG A 132 -14.95 25.05 -18.86
N TYR A 133 -14.44 25.39 -17.67
CA TYR A 133 -13.06 25.85 -17.48
C TYR A 133 -12.02 24.86 -18.05
N GLY A 134 -12.21 23.55 -17.85
CA GLY A 134 -11.33 22.52 -18.42
C GLY A 134 -11.39 22.46 -19.96
N GLU A 135 -12.58 22.64 -20.53
CA GLU A 135 -12.78 22.70 -21.98
C GLU A 135 -12.08 23.93 -22.58
N GLU A 136 -12.19 25.10 -21.91
CA GLU A 136 -11.52 26.33 -22.33
C GLU A 136 -9.99 26.20 -22.31
N VAL A 137 -9.44 25.60 -21.26
CA VAL A 137 -8.00 25.30 -21.17
C VAL A 137 -7.57 24.39 -22.33
N THR A 138 -8.36 23.35 -22.62
CA THR A 138 -8.10 22.41 -23.72
C THR A 138 -8.15 23.12 -25.08
N GLN A 139 -9.18 23.94 -25.32
CA GLN A 139 -9.32 24.71 -26.57
C GLN A 139 -8.18 25.72 -26.77
N LYS A 140 -7.75 26.36 -25.69
CA LYS A 140 -6.75 27.44 -25.75
C LYS A 140 -5.32 26.93 -25.84
N PHE A 141 -5.01 25.84 -25.13
CA PHE A 141 -3.63 25.34 -24.99
C PHE A 141 -3.41 23.95 -25.61
N GLY A 142 -4.47 23.28 -26.05
CA GLY A 142 -4.39 21.95 -26.69
C GLY A 142 -4.05 20.81 -25.73
N ILE A 143 -4.18 21.01 -24.42
CA ILE A 143 -3.85 20.02 -23.40
C ILE A 143 -5.15 19.48 -22.82
N GLU A 144 -5.35 18.17 -22.96
CA GLU A 144 -6.48 17.45 -22.40
C GLU A 144 -6.01 16.55 -21.24
N PHE A 145 -6.70 16.62 -20.11
CA PHE A 145 -6.44 15.76 -18.95
C PHE A 145 -7.33 14.53 -19.02
N VAL A 146 -6.84 13.47 -19.66
CA VAL A 146 -7.55 12.18 -19.72
C VAL A 146 -7.17 11.35 -18.51
N MET A 147 -8.11 11.17 -17.59
CA MET A 147 -7.97 10.20 -16.50
C MET A 147 -8.23 8.80 -17.07
N GLN A 148 -7.28 7.88 -16.89
CA GLN A 148 -7.53 6.48 -17.21
C GLN A 148 -8.43 5.89 -16.13
N ASP A 149 -9.50 5.20 -16.55
CA ASP A 149 -10.30 4.41 -15.63
C ASP A 149 -9.41 3.37 -14.94
N LEU A 150 -9.42 3.38 -13.60
CA LEU A 150 -8.77 2.35 -12.80
C LEU A 150 -9.51 1.03 -13.07
N LYS A 151 -8.84 0.09 -13.77
CA LYS A 151 -9.33 -1.27 -14.00
C LYS A 151 -9.22 -2.13 -12.75
#